data_AF-A0A956UIR5-F1
#
_entry.id   AF-A0A956UIR5-F1
#
_cell.length_a   1.000
_cell.length_b   1.000
_cell.length_c   1.000
_cell.angle_alpha   90.00
_cell.angle_beta   90.00
_cell.angle_gamma   90.00
#
_symmetry.space_group_name_H-M   'P 1'
#
loop_
_entity.id
_entity.type
_entity.pdbx_description
1 polymer ?
#
loop_
_entity_poly.entity_id
_entity_poly.type
_entity_poly.pdbx_seq_one_letter_code
_entity_poly.pdbx_strand_id
1 'polypeptide(L)'
;NPWTRPYQQPHPLIMIPGAVSKRTVKWAAERRFPYVMLATRMEPTKLSFDYYDECAREAGYEAGPQHRGYLFKVHVDETEELAYEVGKKFLTGPGNIFLEGSRGDTRKYIQDLPGMTDRRNLLPTGGVRHVAESRGQTVTEGGPAYKPLVLDSATRHVDVDENYRELLEAQSIISGTPKQVIPKIRQVMEYLRPGSMFLWDGDGSMTHDDAMRSLRLMGEEVVPAMREIAKELDLKSPFDFEPGETTTAASGVAGP
;
A
#
# COMPACT_ATOMS: atom_id res chain seq x y z
N ASN A 1 29.24 -18.86 -9.93
CA ASN A 1 28.82 -18.03 -11.08
C ASN A 1 27.45 -18.55 -11.50
N PRO A 2 26.34 -17.87 -11.17
CA PRO A 2 25.04 -18.29 -11.68
C PRO A 2 25.08 -18.29 -13.21
N TRP A 3 24.70 -19.41 -13.83
CA TRP A 3 24.73 -19.55 -15.30
C TRP A 3 23.69 -18.65 -15.97
N THR A 4 22.57 -18.41 -15.29
CA THR A 4 21.51 -17.50 -15.73
C THR A 4 21.70 -16.13 -15.06
N ARG A 5 21.87 -15.08 -15.88
CA ARG A 5 21.93 -13.69 -15.42
C ARG A 5 20.65 -12.95 -15.79
N PRO A 6 20.22 -11.95 -15.00
CA PRO A 6 19.10 -11.09 -15.39
C PRO A 6 19.38 -10.38 -16.72
N TYR A 7 18.31 -10.14 -17.48
CA TYR A 7 18.40 -9.38 -18.72
C TYR A 7 18.71 -7.90 -18.46
N GLN A 8 17.96 -7.27 -17.55
CA GLN A 8 18.18 -5.87 -17.15
C GLN A 8 19.52 -5.71 -16.42
N GLN A 9 20.31 -4.72 -16.85
CA GLN A 9 21.56 -4.31 -16.24
C GLN A 9 21.39 -3.00 -15.46
N PRO A 10 22.13 -2.79 -14.35
CA PRO A 10 23.00 -3.78 -13.69
C PRO A 10 22.21 -4.89 -12.97
N HIS A 11 20.98 -4.61 -12.60
CA HIS A 11 20.00 -5.55 -12.07
C HIS A 11 18.59 -5.03 -12.37
N PRO A 12 17.56 -5.89 -12.37
CA PRO A 12 16.18 -5.42 -12.42
C PRO A 12 15.87 -4.53 -11.20
N LEU A 13 14.84 -3.70 -11.31
CA LEU A 13 14.37 -2.89 -10.20
C LEU A 13 14.03 -3.76 -8.99
N ILE A 14 14.64 -3.45 -7.84
CA ILE A 14 14.38 -4.13 -6.57
C ILE A 14 13.59 -3.16 -5.70
N MET A 15 12.38 -3.58 -5.31
CA MET A 15 11.53 -2.84 -4.40
C MET A 15 11.34 -3.61 -3.10
N ILE A 16 11.27 -2.89 -1.99
CA ILE A 16 11.13 -3.49 -0.66
C ILE A 16 9.71 -3.24 -0.16
N PRO A 17 8.86 -4.28 -0.09
CA PRO A 17 7.55 -4.13 0.51
C PRO A 17 7.67 -4.07 2.03
N GLY A 18 6.80 -3.28 2.65
CA GLY A 18 6.66 -3.31 4.09
C GLY A 18 5.48 -2.52 4.60
N ALA A 19 5.23 -2.68 5.89
CA ALA A 19 4.10 -2.04 6.55
C ALA A 19 4.42 -1.52 7.96
N VAL A 20 5.52 -1.90 8.61
CA VAL A 20 5.67 -1.66 10.08
C VAL A 20 7.07 -1.35 10.58
N SER A 21 8.13 -1.87 9.95
CA SER A 21 9.46 -1.82 10.57
C SER A 21 10.23 -0.57 10.15
N LYS A 22 10.55 0.32 11.11
CA LYS A 22 11.47 1.44 10.87
C LYS A 22 12.85 0.96 10.43
N ARG A 23 13.33 -0.16 10.98
CA ARG A 23 14.61 -0.76 10.57
C ARG A 23 14.63 -1.12 9.08
N THR A 24 13.54 -1.66 8.56
CA THR A 24 13.43 -1.97 7.13
C THR A 24 13.41 -0.71 6.28
N VAL A 25 12.67 0.33 6.70
CA VAL A 25 12.66 1.63 5.99
C VAL A 25 14.06 2.22 5.93
N LYS A 26 14.76 2.31 7.06
CA LYS A 26 16.13 2.83 7.11
C LYS A 26 17.08 2.02 6.22
N TRP A 27 17.03 0.69 6.30
CA TRP A 27 17.85 -0.19 5.48
C TRP A 27 17.60 -0.01 3.97
N ALA A 28 16.34 0.17 3.57
CA ALA A 28 15.94 0.44 2.20
C ALA A 28 16.44 1.82 1.74
N ALA A 29 16.26 2.85 2.58
CA ALA A 29 16.71 4.20 2.30
C ALA A 29 18.24 4.29 2.15
N GLU A 30 19.02 3.67 3.03
CA GLU A 30 20.49 3.62 2.93
C GLU A 30 20.98 2.98 1.62
N ARG A 31 20.17 2.07 1.04
CA ARG A 31 20.46 1.38 -0.23
C ARG A 31 19.74 1.96 -1.42
N ARG A 32 18.96 3.03 -1.21
CA ARG A 32 18.14 3.71 -2.23
C ARG A 32 17.13 2.79 -2.91
N PHE A 33 16.66 1.75 -2.22
CA PHE A 33 15.62 0.88 -2.76
C PHE A 33 14.24 1.53 -2.56
N PRO A 34 13.41 1.61 -3.61
CA PRO A 34 12.03 2.05 -3.44
C PRO A 34 11.30 1.20 -2.41
N TYR A 35 10.62 1.88 -1.49
CA TYR A 35 9.88 1.26 -0.42
C TYR A 35 8.38 1.27 -0.73
N VAL A 36 7.75 0.10 -0.68
CA VAL A 36 6.35 -0.10 -1.06
C VAL A 36 5.51 -0.30 0.18
N MET A 37 4.64 0.66 0.48
CA MET A 37 3.67 0.60 1.56
C MET A 37 2.43 -0.18 1.14
N LEU A 38 2.10 -1.22 1.91
CA LEU A 38 1.08 -2.20 1.54
C LEU A 38 -0.24 -2.00 2.28
N ALA A 39 -1.26 -1.51 1.57
CA ALA A 39 -2.66 -1.43 2.02
C ALA A 39 -2.83 -0.77 3.41
N THR A 40 -2.02 0.24 3.69
CA THR A 40 -2.05 1.04 4.93
C THR A 40 -2.88 2.30 4.75
N ARG A 41 -3.36 2.91 5.84
CA ARG A 41 -4.05 4.22 5.75
C ARG A 41 -3.13 5.31 5.24
N MET A 42 -3.70 6.31 4.56
CA MET A 42 -2.93 7.39 3.93
C MET A 42 -2.03 8.12 4.93
N GLU A 43 -2.54 8.58 6.07
CA GLU A 43 -1.73 9.38 7.00
C GLU A 43 -0.54 8.59 7.60
N PRO A 44 -0.72 7.39 8.19
CA PRO A 44 0.41 6.55 8.61
C PRO A 44 1.39 6.20 7.48
N THR A 45 0.90 6.11 6.24
CA THR A 45 1.75 5.90 5.05
C THR A 45 2.62 7.12 4.79
N LYS A 46 2.04 8.32 4.84
CA LYS A 46 2.76 9.58 4.70
C LYS A 46 3.88 9.70 5.72
N LEU A 47 3.59 9.46 7.00
CA LEU A 47 4.60 9.47 8.07
C LEU A 47 5.72 8.44 7.83
N SER A 48 5.42 7.33 7.17
CA SER A 48 6.43 6.32 6.82
C SER A 48 7.33 6.78 5.68
N PHE A 49 6.79 7.51 4.70
CA PHE A 49 7.59 8.15 3.65
C PHE A 49 8.40 9.32 4.17
N ASP A 50 7.85 10.15 5.07
CA ASP A 50 8.59 11.24 5.72
C ASP A 50 9.81 10.68 6.49
N TYR A 51 9.66 9.52 7.17
CA TYR A 51 10.79 8.82 7.80
C TYR A 51 11.80 8.23 6.80
N TYR A 52 11.34 7.77 5.63
CA TYR A 52 12.23 7.37 4.55
C TYR A 52 13.08 8.56 4.08
N ASP A 53 12.47 9.73 3.89
CA ASP A 53 13.16 10.95 3.47
C ASP A 53 14.21 11.40 4.51
N GLU A 54 13.90 11.28 5.81
CA GLU A 54 14.88 11.50 6.89
C GLU A 54 16.10 10.57 6.76
N CYS A 55 15.85 9.27 6.59
CA CYS A 55 16.92 8.29 6.42
C CYS A 55 17.72 8.52 5.12
N ALA A 56 17.07 8.97 4.06
CA ALA A 56 17.72 9.33 2.80
C ALA A 56 18.68 10.52 2.99
N ARG A 57 18.23 11.57 3.69
CA ARG A 57 19.08 12.72 4.03
C ARG A 57 20.27 12.34 4.91
N GLU A 58 20.07 11.46 5.90
CA GLU A 58 21.16 10.87 6.69
C GLU A 58 22.17 10.09 5.82
N ALA A 59 21.68 9.42 4.77
CA ALA A 59 22.49 8.69 3.80
C ALA A 59 23.06 9.57 2.67
N GLY A 60 22.82 10.88 2.69
CA GLY A 60 23.43 11.86 1.78
C GLY A 60 22.73 12.02 0.43
N TYR A 61 21.42 11.77 0.33
CA TYR A 61 20.64 12.06 -0.89
C TYR A 61 19.21 12.53 -0.57
N GLU A 62 18.56 13.17 -1.53
CA GLU A 62 17.16 13.57 -1.41
C GLU A 62 16.25 12.52 -2.07
N ALA A 63 15.30 11.98 -1.31
CA ALA A 63 14.33 11.03 -1.82
C ALA A 63 13.19 11.74 -2.55
N GLY A 64 12.87 11.28 -3.77
CA GLY A 64 11.68 11.71 -4.51
C GLY A 64 10.63 10.60 -4.68
N PRO A 65 9.60 10.86 -5.52
CA PRO A 65 8.52 9.90 -5.83
C PRO A 65 9.01 8.52 -6.25
N GLN A 66 10.15 8.44 -6.93
CA GLN A 66 10.76 7.19 -7.39
C GLN A 66 11.11 6.22 -6.26
N HIS A 67 11.24 6.69 -5.03
CA HIS A 67 11.49 5.81 -3.88
C HIS A 67 10.21 5.37 -3.16
N ARG A 68 9.03 5.82 -3.63
CA ARG A 68 7.75 5.62 -2.95
C ARG A 68 6.83 4.74 -3.79
N GLY A 69 6.54 3.56 -3.28
CA GLY A 69 5.50 2.68 -3.79
C GLY A 69 4.30 2.65 -2.87
N TYR A 70 3.09 2.65 -3.42
CA TYR A 70 1.89 2.45 -2.62
C TYR A 70 0.95 1.45 -3.28
N LEU A 71 0.52 0.48 -2.48
CA LEU A 71 -0.43 -0.55 -2.87
C LEU A 71 -1.73 -0.35 -2.10
N PHE A 72 -2.85 -0.30 -2.80
CA PHE A 72 -4.17 -0.14 -2.18
C PHE A 72 -5.23 -0.95 -2.93
N LYS A 73 -6.32 -1.25 -2.22
CA LYS A 73 -7.45 -1.98 -2.77
C LYS A 73 -8.28 -1.05 -3.64
N VAL A 74 -8.49 -1.45 -4.89
CA VAL A 74 -9.33 -0.73 -5.84
C VAL A 74 -10.22 -1.71 -6.59
N HIS A 75 -11.48 -1.33 -6.80
CA HIS A 75 -12.39 -2.07 -7.66
C HIS A 75 -13.17 -1.10 -8.53
N VAL A 76 -13.34 -1.44 -9.81
CA VAL A 76 -13.99 -0.58 -10.78
C VAL A 76 -15.08 -1.35 -11.47
N ASP A 77 -16.29 -0.79 -11.52
CA ASP A 77 -17.40 -1.43 -12.19
C ASP A 77 -18.21 -0.45 -13.04
N GLU A 78 -19.08 -0.99 -13.89
CA GLU A 78 -19.86 -0.23 -14.88
C GLU A 78 -20.91 0.67 -14.22
N THR A 79 -21.44 0.25 -13.07
CA THR A 79 -22.41 1.02 -12.28
C THR A 79 -21.99 1.10 -10.81
N GLU A 80 -22.53 2.09 -10.09
CA GLU A 80 -22.24 2.30 -8.68
C GLU A 80 -22.75 1.14 -7.82
N GLU A 81 -23.94 0.62 -8.15
CA GLU A 81 -24.56 -0.51 -7.45
C GLU A 81 -23.72 -1.77 -7.62
N LEU A 82 -23.25 -2.05 -8.83
CA LEU A 82 -22.44 -3.22 -9.11
C LEU A 82 -21.07 -3.11 -8.42
N ALA A 83 -20.43 -1.93 -8.47
CA ALA A 83 -19.18 -1.68 -7.77
C ALA A 83 -19.31 -1.81 -6.24
N TYR A 84 -20.46 -1.43 -5.68
CA TYR A 84 -20.75 -1.60 -4.26
C TYR A 84 -20.90 -3.09 -3.90
N GLU A 85 -21.76 -3.83 -4.61
CA GLU A 85 -22.01 -5.24 -4.35
C GLU A 85 -20.77 -6.12 -4.57
N VAL A 86 -20.01 -5.87 -5.64
CA VAL A 86 -18.80 -6.62 -5.95
C VAL A 86 -17.65 -6.20 -5.03
N GLY A 87 -17.51 -4.92 -4.72
CA GLY A 87 -16.46 -4.46 -3.81
C GLY A 87 -16.61 -5.00 -2.38
N LYS A 88 -17.84 -5.29 -1.90
CA LYS A 88 -18.06 -6.04 -0.65
C LYS A 88 -17.37 -7.40 -0.65
N LYS A 89 -17.19 -8.00 -1.83
CA LYS A 89 -16.52 -9.30 -1.97
C LYS A 89 -15.04 -9.29 -1.59
N PHE A 90 -14.42 -8.11 -1.40
CA PHE A 90 -13.12 -8.00 -0.74
C PHE A 90 -13.13 -8.51 0.72
N LEU A 91 -14.30 -8.47 1.38
CA LEU A 91 -14.48 -8.86 2.77
C LEU A 91 -15.07 -10.26 2.92
N THR A 92 -15.60 -10.82 1.83
CA THR A 92 -16.23 -12.14 1.82
C THR A 92 -15.40 -13.13 1.03
N GLY A 93 -15.58 -14.41 1.30
CA GLY A 93 -14.91 -15.47 0.58
C GLY A 93 -13.67 -16.04 1.25
N PRO A 94 -13.14 -17.13 0.67
CA PRO A 94 -11.92 -17.72 1.15
C PRO A 94 -10.74 -16.76 0.90
N GLY A 95 -10.17 -16.18 1.96
CA GLY A 95 -8.79 -15.67 1.89
C GLY A 95 -7.89 -16.72 1.24
N ASN A 96 -6.99 -16.26 0.37
CA ASN A 96 -6.20 -17.06 -0.57
C ASN A 96 -5.88 -18.46 0.01
N ILE A 97 -6.44 -19.49 -0.63
CA ILE A 97 -6.32 -20.90 -0.22
C ILE A 97 -4.87 -21.40 -0.18
N PHE A 98 -3.93 -20.71 -0.85
CA PHE A 98 -2.50 -21.03 -0.85
C PHE A 98 -1.70 -20.22 0.18
N LEU A 99 -2.34 -19.29 0.90
CA LEU A 99 -1.77 -18.55 2.02
C LEU A 99 -2.39 -19.07 3.33
N GLU A 100 -1.84 -20.17 3.88
CA GLU A 100 -2.04 -20.56 5.27
C GLU A 100 -1.60 -19.40 6.19
N GLY A 101 -2.57 -18.59 6.62
CA GLY A 101 -2.33 -17.33 7.35
C GLY A 101 -3.28 -16.22 6.95
N SER A 102 -3.89 -16.28 5.76
CA SER A 102 -4.94 -15.33 5.34
C SER A 102 -6.29 -15.57 6.04
N ARG A 103 -6.49 -16.78 6.58
CA ARG A 103 -7.71 -17.22 7.30
C ARG A 103 -7.43 -17.96 8.61
N GLY A 104 -6.16 -18.17 8.96
CA GLY A 104 -5.82 -18.76 10.24
C GLY A 104 -5.86 -17.69 11.32
N ASP A 105 -6.49 -17.96 12.46
CA ASP A 105 -6.24 -17.15 13.66
C ASP A 105 -4.73 -17.05 13.85
N THR A 106 -4.20 -15.83 13.83
CA THR A 106 -2.78 -15.62 14.06
C THR A 106 -2.49 -16.14 15.46
N ARG A 107 -1.79 -17.27 15.54
CA ARG A 107 -1.39 -17.86 16.82
C ARG A 107 -0.42 -16.90 17.49
N LYS A 108 -0.94 -16.05 18.40
CA LYS A 108 -0.20 -14.95 19.01
C LYS A 108 1.14 -15.41 19.58
N TYR A 109 1.17 -16.56 20.25
CA TYR A 109 2.40 -17.13 20.83
C TYR A 109 3.47 -17.52 19.79
N ILE A 110 3.10 -17.83 18.54
CA ILE A 110 4.07 -18.12 17.46
C ILE A 110 4.62 -16.82 16.89
N GLN A 111 3.76 -15.81 16.71
CA GLN A 111 4.17 -14.51 16.18
C GLN A 111 4.93 -13.65 17.20
N ASP A 112 4.75 -13.94 18.49
CA ASP A 112 5.30 -13.17 19.61
C ASP A 112 6.47 -13.88 20.34
N LEU A 113 7.16 -14.81 19.65
CA LEU A 113 8.34 -15.47 20.23
C LEU A 113 9.44 -14.45 20.59
N PRO A 114 10.12 -14.62 21.75
CA PRO A 114 11.22 -13.73 22.13
C PRO A 114 12.27 -13.60 21.02
N GLY A 115 12.57 -12.36 20.62
CA GLY A 115 13.57 -12.06 19.58
C GLY A 115 13.05 -12.10 18.14
N MET A 116 11.82 -12.55 17.89
CA MET A 116 11.26 -12.63 16.53
C MET A 116 10.79 -11.27 16.00
N THR A 117 10.17 -10.45 16.86
CA THR A 117 9.62 -9.14 16.51
C THR A 117 10.22 -8.06 17.39
N ASP A 118 10.85 -7.05 16.79
CA ASP A 118 11.26 -5.83 17.49
C ASP A 118 10.01 -4.98 17.80
N ARG A 119 9.69 -4.82 19.09
CA ARG A 119 8.47 -4.18 19.56
C ARG A 119 8.63 -2.68 19.85
N ARG A 120 9.86 -2.14 19.75
CA ARG A 120 10.17 -0.76 20.13
C ARG A 120 10.41 0.13 18.93
N ASN A 121 10.83 -0.44 17.81
CA ASN A 121 11.22 0.31 16.61
C ASN A 121 10.20 0.14 15.46
N LEU A 122 8.96 0.53 15.72
CA LEU A 122 7.83 0.39 14.79
C LEU A 122 7.45 1.74 14.15
N LEU A 123 6.93 1.66 12.92
CA LEU A 123 6.28 2.75 12.20
C LEU A 123 4.90 3.04 12.80
N PRO A 124 4.33 4.23 12.60
CA PRO A 124 2.97 4.57 13.04
C PRO A 124 1.89 3.61 12.50
N THR A 125 2.14 3.01 11.34
CA THR A 125 1.31 1.94 10.75
C THR A 125 1.21 0.68 11.60
N GLY A 126 2.14 0.45 12.52
CA GLY A 126 2.03 -0.61 13.53
C GLY A 126 0.94 -0.39 14.56
N GLY A 127 0.45 0.84 14.70
CA GLY A 127 -0.74 1.16 15.50
C GLY A 127 -2.06 0.71 14.84
N VAL A 128 -2.03 0.28 13.57
CA VAL A 128 -3.21 -0.27 12.88
C VAL A 128 -3.46 -1.69 13.35
N ARG A 129 -4.65 -1.96 13.92
CA ARG A 129 -4.99 -3.25 14.56
C ARG A 129 -4.64 -4.48 13.74
N HIS A 130 -5.05 -4.54 12.47
CA HIS A 130 -4.76 -5.70 11.61
C HIS A 130 -3.25 -5.93 11.43
N VAL A 131 -2.49 -4.85 11.31
CA VAL A 131 -1.03 -4.89 11.20
C VAL A 131 -0.41 -5.40 12.50
N ALA A 132 -0.88 -4.92 13.66
CA ALA A 132 -0.44 -5.40 14.97
C ALA A 132 -0.81 -6.89 15.21
N GLU A 133 -2.04 -7.29 14.90
CA GLU A 133 -2.55 -8.66 15.07
C GLU A 133 -1.82 -9.66 14.16
N SER A 134 -1.45 -9.26 12.94
CA SER A 134 -0.62 -10.08 12.04
C SER A 134 0.76 -10.40 12.63
N ARG A 135 1.21 -9.61 13.61
CA ARG A 135 2.49 -9.74 14.33
C ARG A 135 2.33 -10.27 15.75
N GLY A 136 1.13 -10.76 16.11
CA GLY A 136 0.86 -11.29 17.45
C GLY A 136 0.76 -10.22 18.55
N GLN A 137 0.71 -8.94 18.18
CA GLN A 137 0.65 -7.83 19.13
C GLN A 137 -0.80 -7.41 19.42
N THR A 138 -1.04 -6.92 20.63
CA THR A 138 -2.26 -6.18 20.99
C THR A 138 -2.00 -4.70 20.81
N VAL A 139 -2.95 -3.97 20.20
CA VAL A 139 -2.85 -2.50 20.08
C VAL A 139 -2.67 -1.90 21.47
N THR A 140 -1.59 -1.15 21.68
CA THR A 140 -1.38 -0.41 22.92
C THR A 140 -2.44 0.68 23.06
N GLU A 141 -3.18 0.68 24.17
CA GLU A 141 -4.03 1.80 24.59
C GLU A 141 -3.19 3.09 24.57
N GLY A 142 -3.46 3.98 23.62
CA GLY A 142 -2.73 5.25 23.45
C GLY A 142 -2.26 5.56 22.02
N GLY A 143 -2.40 4.65 21.06
CA GLY A 143 -2.27 5.00 19.64
C GLY A 143 -3.43 5.89 19.17
N PRO A 144 -3.25 6.74 18.14
CA PRO A 144 -4.33 7.56 17.59
C PRO A 144 -5.57 6.70 17.31
N ALA A 145 -6.75 7.25 17.65
CA ALA A 145 -8.06 6.58 17.72
C ALA A 145 -8.57 6.09 16.34
N TYR A 146 -7.83 5.18 15.74
CA TYR A 146 -8.09 4.63 14.42
C TYR A 146 -8.89 3.34 14.59
N LYS A 147 -10.19 3.40 14.28
CA LYS A 147 -11.08 2.23 14.26
C LYS A 147 -10.50 1.08 13.40
N PRO A 148 -10.79 -0.19 13.69
CA PRO A 148 -10.22 -1.37 13.02
C PRO A 148 -10.41 -1.40 11.49
N LEU A 149 -9.60 -2.19 10.76
CA LEU A 149 -9.69 -2.35 9.30
C LEU A 149 -10.21 -3.73 8.85
N VAL A 150 -10.54 -4.65 9.75
CA VAL A 150 -11.14 -5.95 9.35
C VAL A 150 -11.86 -6.64 10.52
N LEU A 151 -12.76 -7.56 10.12
CA LEU A 151 -13.31 -8.73 10.82
C LEU A 151 -13.00 -8.79 12.32
N ASP A 152 -14.04 -8.67 13.13
CA ASP A 152 -13.93 -9.05 14.53
C ASP A 152 -13.73 -10.57 14.65
N SER A 153 -12.48 -10.97 14.86
CA SER A 153 -12.10 -12.35 15.14
C SER A 153 -12.76 -12.91 16.40
N ALA A 154 -13.31 -12.05 17.28
CA ALA A 154 -13.95 -12.47 18.52
C ALA A 154 -15.43 -12.86 18.36
N THR A 155 -16.19 -12.19 17.49
CA THR A 155 -17.66 -12.35 17.45
C THR A 155 -18.17 -13.30 16.38
N ARG A 156 -17.36 -13.66 15.37
CA ARG A 156 -17.76 -14.51 14.22
C ARG A 156 -19.00 -14.00 13.46
N HIS A 157 -19.43 -12.76 13.71
CA HIS A 157 -20.52 -12.09 13.03
C HIS A 157 -19.98 -10.80 12.45
N VAL A 158 -20.14 -10.62 11.15
CA VAL A 158 -19.54 -9.51 10.43
C VAL A 158 -20.68 -8.84 9.69
N ASP A 159 -21.04 -7.65 10.14
CA ASP A 159 -21.85 -6.76 9.30
C ASP A 159 -20.94 -6.31 8.15
N VAL A 160 -20.99 -7.05 7.04
CA VAL A 160 -20.15 -6.80 5.86
C VAL A 160 -20.45 -5.42 5.28
N ASP A 161 -21.70 -4.98 5.33
CA ASP A 161 -22.13 -3.72 4.76
C ASP A 161 -21.59 -2.53 5.59
N GLU A 162 -21.74 -2.56 6.91
CA GLU A 162 -21.22 -1.50 7.79
C GLU A 162 -19.69 -1.41 7.68
N ASN A 163 -19.00 -2.55 7.77
CA ASN A 163 -17.53 -2.60 7.67
C ASN A 163 -17.05 -2.12 6.29
N TYR A 164 -17.74 -2.50 5.22
CA TYR A 164 -17.37 -2.06 3.88
C TYR A 164 -17.53 -0.54 3.71
N ARG A 165 -18.61 0.05 4.23
CA ARG A 165 -18.79 1.52 4.21
C ARG A 165 -17.68 2.23 4.98
N GLU A 166 -17.33 1.76 6.17
CA GLU A 166 -16.22 2.35 6.94
C GLU A 166 -14.89 2.28 6.17
N LEU A 167 -14.64 1.20 5.43
CA LEU A 167 -13.43 1.05 4.60
C LEU A 167 -13.40 1.97 3.38
N LEU A 168 -14.57 2.25 2.79
CA LEU A 168 -14.71 3.25 1.73
C LEU A 168 -14.49 4.67 2.26
N GLU A 169 -15.06 5.01 3.42
CA GLU A 169 -14.90 6.31 4.09
C GLU A 169 -13.44 6.55 4.50
N ALA A 170 -12.77 5.52 5.03
CA ALA A 170 -11.35 5.58 5.38
C ALA A 170 -10.41 5.52 4.16
N GLN A 171 -10.96 5.45 2.94
CA GLN A 171 -10.22 5.29 1.67
C GLN A 171 -9.20 4.13 1.70
N SER A 172 -9.47 3.12 2.52
CA SER A 172 -8.67 1.89 2.59
C SER A 172 -9.08 0.90 1.50
N ILE A 173 -10.31 1.04 0.99
CA ILE A 173 -10.79 0.49 -0.28
C ILE A 173 -11.30 1.66 -1.13
N ILE A 174 -10.97 1.67 -2.41
CA ILE A 174 -11.55 2.59 -3.39
C ILE A 174 -12.40 1.76 -4.36
N SER A 175 -13.72 1.82 -4.24
CA SER A 175 -14.64 1.18 -5.19
C SER A 175 -15.59 2.20 -5.81
N GLY A 176 -16.01 1.95 -7.05
CA GLY A 176 -17.01 2.74 -7.77
C GLY A 176 -16.90 2.61 -9.28
N THR A 177 -17.57 3.51 -9.99
CA THR A 177 -17.37 3.68 -11.44
C THR A 177 -16.02 4.37 -11.73
N PRO A 178 -15.48 4.29 -12.97
CA PRO A 178 -14.25 5.01 -13.32
C PRO A 178 -14.29 6.50 -12.94
N LYS A 179 -15.44 7.16 -13.15
CA LYS A 179 -15.67 8.57 -12.81
C LYS A 179 -15.55 8.87 -11.31
N GLN A 180 -15.88 7.91 -10.45
CA GLN A 180 -15.78 8.04 -8.99
C GLN A 180 -14.40 7.64 -8.47
N VAL A 181 -13.77 6.64 -9.10
CA VAL A 181 -12.48 6.08 -8.67
C VAL A 181 -11.32 7.01 -9.03
N ILE A 182 -11.31 7.59 -10.24
CA ILE A 182 -10.21 8.45 -10.71
C ILE A 182 -9.95 9.65 -9.77
N PRO A 183 -10.95 10.43 -9.33
CA PRO A 183 -10.73 11.54 -8.39
C PRO A 183 -10.16 11.08 -7.04
N LYS A 184 -10.62 9.92 -6.52
CA LYS A 184 -10.10 9.36 -5.27
C LYS A 184 -8.64 8.93 -5.43
N ILE A 185 -8.27 8.35 -6.57
CA ILE A 185 -6.88 8.02 -6.87
C ILE A 185 -6.03 9.29 -7.00
N ARG A 186 -6.53 10.36 -7.64
CA ARG A 186 -5.84 11.65 -7.67
C ARG A 186 -5.51 12.15 -6.26
N GLN A 187 -6.48 12.11 -5.34
CA GLN A 187 -6.26 12.50 -3.94
C GLN A 187 -5.13 11.69 -3.29
N VAL A 188 -5.07 10.37 -3.54
CA VAL A 188 -3.97 9.50 -3.06
C VAL A 188 -2.63 9.94 -3.65
N MET A 189 -2.59 10.22 -4.96
CA MET A 189 -1.37 10.62 -5.67
C MET A 189 -0.87 12.00 -5.24
N GLU A 190 -1.77 12.95 -5.02
CA GLU A 190 -1.46 14.29 -4.51
C GLU A 190 -0.88 14.22 -3.09
N TYR A 191 -1.50 13.42 -2.23
CA TYR A 191 -1.14 13.36 -0.83
C TYR A 191 0.13 12.53 -0.54
N LEU A 192 0.23 11.32 -1.12
CA LEU A 192 1.35 10.40 -0.87
C LEU A 192 2.53 10.59 -1.82
N ARG A 193 2.31 11.22 -2.98
CA ARG A 193 3.31 11.44 -4.02
C ARG A 193 4.08 10.17 -4.46
N PRO A 194 3.42 9.02 -4.72
CA PRO A 194 4.11 7.80 -5.09
C PRO A 194 4.55 7.82 -6.56
N GLY A 195 5.77 7.36 -6.84
CA GLY A 195 6.26 7.10 -8.20
C GLY A 195 5.89 5.71 -8.71
N SER A 196 5.43 4.80 -7.84
CA SER A 196 4.91 3.49 -8.22
C SER A 196 3.58 3.21 -7.54
N MET A 197 2.55 2.94 -8.34
CA MET A 197 1.21 2.62 -7.88
C MET A 197 0.90 1.15 -8.15
N PHE A 198 0.41 0.45 -7.13
CA PHE A 198 -0.02 -0.94 -7.23
C PHE A 198 -1.51 -1.03 -6.93
N LEU A 199 -2.28 -1.50 -7.92
CA LEU A 199 -3.73 -1.63 -7.83
C LEU A 199 -4.06 -3.07 -7.42
N TRP A 200 -4.60 -3.24 -6.21
CA TRP A 200 -5.05 -4.55 -5.73
C TRP A 200 -6.54 -4.72 -6.00
N ASP A 201 -6.86 -5.63 -6.92
CA ASP A 201 -8.24 -6.06 -7.22
C ASP A 201 -8.33 -7.60 -7.39
N GLY A 202 -9.55 -8.13 -7.51
CA GLY A 202 -9.79 -9.55 -7.79
C GLY A 202 -9.55 -10.48 -6.60
N ASP A 203 -9.77 -10.00 -5.38
CA ASP A 203 -9.55 -10.72 -4.13
C ASP A 203 -10.87 -11.13 -3.46
N GLY A 204 -10.79 -11.99 -2.44
CA GLY A 204 -11.93 -12.50 -1.69
C GLY A 204 -12.81 -13.43 -2.54
N SER A 205 -14.13 -13.21 -2.54
CA SER A 205 -15.09 -14.02 -3.30
C SER A 205 -15.48 -13.40 -4.64
N MET A 206 -14.68 -12.48 -5.19
CA MET A 206 -14.91 -11.99 -6.55
C MET A 206 -14.87 -13.16 -7.54
N THR A 207 -15.81 -13.17 -8.48
CA THR A 207 -15.82 -14.17 -9.56
C THR A 207 -14.79 -13.80 -10.63
N HIS A 208 -14.51 -14.74 -11.54
CA HIS A 208 -13.68 -14.45 -12.70
C HIS A 208 -14.23 -13.26 -13.50
N ASP A 209 -15.54 -13.23 -13.75
CA ASP A 209 -16.18 -12.18 -14.54
C ASP A 209 -16.14 -10.81 -13.84
N ASP A 210 -16.25 -10.79 -12.51
CA ASP A 210 -16.05 -9.58 -11.70
C ASP A 210 -14.65 -9.02 -11.89
N ALA A 211 -13.63 -9.86 -11.71
CA ALA A 211 -12.24 -9.45 -11.82
C ALA A 211 -11.87 -9.02 -13.26
N MET A 212 -12.37 -9.73 -14.27
CA MET A 212 -12.08 -9.41 -15.68
C MET A 212 -12.77 -8.11 -16.13
N ARG A 213 -13.99 -7.85 -15.65
CA ARG A 213 -14.70 -6.60 -15.94
C ARG A 213 -13.97 -5.39 -15.34
N SER A 214 -13.58 -5.49 -14.08
CA SER A 214 -12.80 -4.42 -13.42
C SER A 214 -11.43 -4.24 -14.05
N LEU A 215 -10.73 -5.33 -14.41
CA LEU A 215 -9.45 -5.26 -15.12
C LEU A 215 -9.58 -4.52 -16.47
N ARG A 216 -10.64 -4.79 -17.23
CA ARG A 216 -10.92 -4.09 -18.49
C ARG A 216 -11.10 -2.59 -18.26
N LEU A 217 -11.98 -2.20 -17.33
CA LEU A 217 -12.24 -0.79 -17.02
C LEU A 217 -11.01 -0.07 -16.44
N MET A 218 -10.21 -0.76 -15.63
CA MET A 218 -8.94 -0.24 -15.15
C MET A 218 -7.97 0.03 -16.31
N GLY A 219 -7.85 -0.88 -17.26
CA GLY A 219 -6.97 -0.72 -18.43
C GLY A 219 -7.45 0.35 -19.42
N GLU A 220 -8.75 0.45 -19.64
CA GLU A 220 -9.36 1.38 -20.61
C GLU A 220 -9.49 2.80 -20.09
N GLU A 221 -9.83 2.99 -18.81
CA GLU A 221 -10.19 4.31 -18.27
C GLU A 221 -9.28 4.76 -17.12
N VAL A 222 -9.00 3.90 -16.14
CA VAL A 222 -8.34 4.33 -14.90
C VAL A 222 -6.83 4.51 -15.06
N VAL A 223 -6.11 3.50 -15.56
CA VAL A 223 -4.66 3.55 -15.73
C VAL A 223 -4.23 4.67 -16.69
N PRO A 224 -4.92 4.92 -17.83
CA PRO A 224 -4.64 6.07 -18.67
C PRO A 224 -4.82 7.40 -17.93
N ALA A 225 -5.94 7.59 -17.20
CA ALA A 225 -6.17 8.80 -16.42
C ALA A 225 -5.12 8.99 -15.31
N MET A 226 -4.73 7.91 -14.62
CA MET A 226 -3.65 7.94 -13.63
C MET A 226 -2.32 8.38 -14.24
N ARG A 227 -1.99 7.98 -15.47
CA ARG A 227 -0.76 8.43 -16.14
C ARG A 227 -0.79 9.92 -16.45
N GLU A 228 -1.93 10.47 -16.87
CA GLU A 228 -2.07 11.92 -17.07
C GLU A 228 -1.96 12.68 -15.75
N ILE A 229 -2.61 12.19 -14.69
CA ILE A 229 -2.46 12.74 -13.33
C ILE A 229 -0.99 12.70 -12.89
N ALA A 230 -0.27 11.59 -13.13
CA ALA A 230 1.13 11.46 -12.76
C ALA A 230 2.02 12.50 -13.48
N LYS A 231 1.75 12.77 -14.77
CA LYS A 231 2.47 13.80 -15.55
C LYS A 231 2.18 15.19 -15.01
N GLU A 232 0.91 15.52 -14.77
CA GLU A 232 0.50 16.82 -14.19
C GLU A 232 1.17 17.08 -12.84
N LEU A 233 1.25 16.04 -12.02
CA LEU A 233 1.82 16.09 -10.69
C LEU A 233 3.35 15.91 -10.68
N ASP A 234 4.01 15.74 -11.82
CA ASP A 234 5.44 15.41 -11.93
C ASP A 234 5.88 14.24 -11.02
N LEU A 235 5.13 13.15 -11.05
CA LEU A 235 5.43 11.92 -10.30
C LEU A 235 6.32 11.01 -11.14
N LYS A 236 7.63 11.10 -10.92
CA LYS A 236 8.61 10.27 -11.62
C LYS A 236 8.60 8.83 -11.11
N SER A 237 8.62 7.91 -12.06
CA SER A 237 8.77 6.47 -11.83
C SER A 237 10.23 6.12 -11.52
N PRO A 238 10.50 5.01 -10.80
CA PRO A 238 11.85 4.45 -10.71
C PRO A 238 12.51 4.15 -12.05
N PHE A 239 11.72 4.00 -13.14
CA PHE A 239 12.22 3.76 -14.49
C PHE A 239 12.62 5.05 -15.23
N ASP A 240 12.34 6.22 -14.68
CA ASP A 240 12.69 7.52 -15.28
C ASP A 240 14.11 7.98 -14.89
N PHE A 241 14.85 7.17 -14.13
CA PHE A 241 16.19 7.47 -13.62
C PHE A 241 17.19 6.41 -14.06
N GLU A 242 18.42 6.83 -14.31
CA GLU A 242 19.50 5.89 -14.54
C GLU A 242 19.91 5.18 -13.23
N PRO A 243 20.28 3.89 -13.27
CA PRO A 243 20.75 3.18 -12.09
C PRO A 243 21.94 3.90 -11.42
N GLY A 244 21.73 4.44 -10.22
CA GLY A 244 22.75 5.16 -9.46
C GLY A 244 22.77 6.67 -9.66
N GLU A 245 21.88 7.22 -10.50
CA GLU A 245 21.69 8.65 -10.63
C GLU A 245 21.22 9.25 -9.31
N THR A 246 21.97 10.23 -8.81
CA THR A 246 21.60 10.99 -7.60
C THR A 246 20.83 12.20 -8.06
N THR A 247 19.61 12.41 -7.56
CA THR A 247 18.99 13.74 -7.57
C THR A 247 19.87 14.65 -6.73
N THR A 248 20.83 15.34 -7.36
CA THR A 248 21.45 16.53 -6.77
C THR A 248 20.35 17.55 -6.62
N ALA A 249 20.21 18.09 -5.41
CA ALA A 249 19.16 19.03 -5.02
C ALA A 249 18.78 19.98 -6.17
N ALA A 250 17.50 19.96 -6.56
CA ALA A 250 16.97 21.01 -7.40
C ALA A 250 17.17 22.34 -6.65
N SER A 251 18.05 23.18 -7.18
CA SER A 251 18.22 24.54 -6.74
C SER A 251 16.90 25.30 -6.92
N GLY A 252 16.27 25.66 -5.81
CA GLY A 252 15.28 26.73 -5.72
C GLY A 252 13.82 26.32 -5.87
N VAL A 253 13.06 26.45 -4.78
CA VAL A 253 12.16 27.61 -4.57
C VAL A 253 12.18 27.92 -3.07
N ALA A 254 12.85 29.00 -2.69
CA ALA A 254 12.54 29.67 -1.44
C ALA A 254 11.19 30.35 -1.64
N GLY A 255 10.15 29.85 -0.97
CA GLY A 255 8.87 30.53 -0.82
C GLY A 255 8.95 31.61 0.26
N PRO A 256 8.06 32.62 0.21
CA PRO A 256 8.20 33.92 0.87
C PRO A 256 8.25 33.87 2.40
#